data_AF-A0A3A5YZH9-F1
#
_entry.id   AF-A0A3A5YZH9-F1
#
_cell.length_a   1.000
_cell.length_b   1.000
_cell.length_c   1.000
_cell.angle_alpha   90.00
_cell.angle_beta   90.00
_cell.angle_gamma   90.00
#
_symmetry.space_group_name_H-M   'P 1'
#
loop_
_entity.id
_entity.type
_entity.pdbx_description
1 polymer ?
#
loop_
_entity_poly.entity_id
_entity_poly.type
_entity_poly.pdbx_seq_one_letter_code
_entity_poly.pdbx_strand_id
1 'polypeptide(L)'
;MSRLDILKASLEKKQAEFNRKLNEHFADVKRTNGQPLNDKRNGYSTMKRWDRQNDALSRMQKEIEKTQTAIEHEESRIRCIDRNRNSMPEEIQELINDGTLKQWGKYPHIMFVEGVDKARIIWDDKKKTVMHKFVSSIADMEQRKKFARVYNSLNASINK
;
A
#
# COMPACT_ATOMS: atom_id res chain seq x y z
N MET A 1 -11.28 -3.05 -7.38
CA MET A 1 -9.84 -3.24 -7.62
C MET A 1 -9.09 -2.63 -6.44
N SER A 2 -8.25 -3.39 -5.74
CA SER A 2 -7.54 -2.89 -4.56
C SER A 2 -6.35 -2.01 -4.96
N ARG A 3 -5.85 -1.18 -4.03
CA ARG A 3 -4.62 -0.39 -4.26
C ARG A 3 -3.43 -1.28 -4.62
N LEU A 4 -3.31 -2.44 -3.96
CA LEU A 4 -2.27 -3.42 -4.21
C LEU A 4 -2.35 -3.98 -5.64
N ASP A 5 -3.56 -4.28 -6.13
CA ASP A 5 -3.77 -4.78 -7.50
C ASP A 5 -3.33 -3.75 -8.55
N ILE A 6 -3.67 -2.47 -8.32
CA ILE A 6 -3.26 -1.37 -9.20
C ILE A 6 -1.74 -1.26 -9.27
N LEU A 7 -1.05 -1.37 -8.12
CA LEU A 7 0.41 -1.31 -8.08
C LEU A 7 1.06 -2.51 -8.78
N LYS A 8 0.53 -3.72 -8.58
CA LYS A 8 1.01 -4.94 -9.27
C LYS A 8 0.84 -4.84 -10.79
N ALA A 9 -0.33 -4.40 -11.25
CA ALA A 9 -0.58 -4.16 -12.68
C ALA A 9 0.33 -3.05 -13.26
N SER A 10 0.61 -2.00 -12.48
CA SER A 10 1.56 -0.96 -12.90
C SER A 10 2.99 -1.48 -12.99
N LEU A 11 3.41 -2.34 -12.04
CA LEU A 11 4.74 -2.93 -12.04
C LEU A 11 4.94 -3.81 -13.28
N GLU A 12 3.96 -4.65 -13.60
CA GLU A 12 3.98 -5.52 -14.77
C GLU A 12 4.17 -4.72 -16.07
N LYS A 13 3.40 -3.64 -16.24
CA LYS A 13 3.54 -2.75 -17.41
C LYS A 13 4.93 -2.13 -17.51
N LYS A 14 5.48 -1.62 -16.39
CA LYS A 14 6.84 -1.04 -16.35
C LYS A 14 7.91 -2.07 -16.69
N GLN A 15 7.78 -3.29 -16.14
CA GLN A 15 8.71 -4.38 -16.41
C GLN A 15 8.67 -4.81 -17.88
N ALA A 16 7.48 -4.90 -18.48
CA ALA A 16 7.32 -5.22 -19.89
C ALA A 16 7.97 -4.15 -20.79
N GLU A 17 7.78 -2.86 -20.48
CA GLU A 17 8.42 -1.79 -21.22
C GLU A 17 9.95 -1.79 -21.07
N PHE A 18 10.46 -1.99 -19.85
CA PHE A 18 11.89 -2.12 -19.59
C PHE A 18 12.50 -3.27 -20.39
N ASN A 19 11.88 -4.45 -20.35
CA ASN A 19 12.36 -5.62 -21.10
C ASN A 19 12.37 -5.36 -22.61
N ARG A 20 11.34 -4.68 -23.15
CA ARG A 20 11.33 -4.27 -24.55
C ARG A 20 12.51 -3.35 -24.88
N LYS A 21 12.77 -2.34 -24.06
CA LYS A 21 13.89 -1.40 -24.25
C LYS A 21 15.26 -2.06 -24.12
N LEU A 22 15.37 -3.00 -23.20
CA LEU A 22 16.58 -3.78 -23.00
C LEU A 22 16.88 -4.63 -24.24
N ASN A 23 15.87 -5.30 -24.79
CA ASN A 23 15.98 -6.06 -26.03
C ASN A 23 16.35 -5.17 -27.24
N GLU A 24 15.76 -3.97 -27.33
CA GLU A 24 16.12 -2.98 -28.36
C GLU A 24 17.60 -2.57 -28.25
N HIS A 25 18.09 -2.30 -27.03
CA HIS A 25 19.49 -1.97 -26.78
C HIS A 25 20.43 -3.12 -27.18
N PHE A 26 20.15 -4.34 -26.73
CA PHE A 26 20.95 -5.51 -27.10
C PHE A 26 20.94 -5.80 -28.59
N ALA A 27 19.79 -5.63 -29.26
CA ALA A 27 19.71 -5.77 -30.71
C ALA A 27 20.54 -4.71 -31.45
N ASP A 28 20.56 -3.46 -30.96
CA ASP A 28 21.40 -2.39 -31.52
C ASP A 28 22.88 -2.68 -31.33
N VAL A 29 23.29 -3.10 -30.12
CA VAL A 29 24.68 -3.52 -29.84
C VAL A 29 25.10 -4.67 -30.75
N LYS A 30 24.26 -5.72 -30.84
CA LYS A 30 24.53 -6.89 -31.68
C LYS A 30 24.65 -6.52 -33.16
N ARG A 31 23.78 -5.63 -33.68
CA ARG A 31 23.84 -5.18 -35.08
C ARG A 31 25.20 -4.59 -35.44
N THR A 32 25.82 -3.87 -34.51
CA THR A 32 27.12 -3.22 -34.77
C THR A 32 28.31 -4.16 -34.70
N ASN A 33 28.17 -5.40 -34.20
CA ASN A 33 29.23 -6.43 -34.18
C ASN A 33 30.61 -5.92 -33.68
N GLY A 34 30.64 -5.02 -32.69
CA GLY A 34 31.90 -4.46 -32.16
C GLY A 34 32.60 -3.43 -33.06
N GLN A 35 32.03 -3.08 -34.23
CA GLN A 35 32.53 -1.99 -35.08
C GLN A 35 32.73 -0.65 -34.36
N PRO A 36 31.86 -0.21 -33.44
CA PRO A 36 31.96 1.12 -32.83
C PRO A 36 33.24 1.31 -32.00
N LEU A 37 33.83 0.22 -31.52
CA LEU A 37 35.09 0.23 -30.79
C LEU A 37 36.31 0.40 -31.71
N ASN A 38 36.18 0.04 -32.99
CA ASN A 38 37.24 0.15 -34.00
C ASN A 38 36.98 1.26 -35.04
N ASP A 39 35.81 1.91 -35.01
CA ASP A 39 35.43 2.97 -35.94
C ASP A 39 36.02 4.33 -35.53
N LYS A 40 37.06 4.76 -36.24
CA LYS A 40 37.77 6.03 -36.04
C LYS A 40 36.98 7.28 -36.45
N ARG A 41 35.88 7.16 -37.20
CA ARG A 41 35.10 8.31 -37.70
C ARG A 41 33.77 8.47 -36.96
N ASN A 42 32.99 7.40 -36.77
CA ASN A 42 31.64 7.49 -36.19
C ASN A 42 31.47 6.73 -34.87
N GLY A 43 32.51 6.11 -34.31
CA GLY A 43 32.45 5.34 -33.06
C GLY A 43 31.88 6.14 -31.87
N TYR A 44 32.31 7.39 -31.71
CA TYR A 44 31.82 8.29 -30.64
C TYR A 44 30.30 8.52 -30.71
N SER A 45 29.76 8.71 -31.91
CA SER A 45 28.32 8.95 -32.10
C SER A 45 27.47 7.74 -31.69
N THR A 46 27.98 6.54 -31.96
CA THR A 46 27.35 5.28 -31.57
C THR A 46 27.42 5.07 -30.06
N MET A 47 28.59 5.31 -29.45
CA MET A 47 28.74 5.21 -27.99
C MET A 47 27.78 6.16 -27.27
N LYS A 48 27.71 7.43 -27.70
CA LYS A 48 26.77 8.42 -27.13
C LYS A 48 25.30 8.00 -27.28
N ARG A 49 24.95 7.26 -28.33
CA ARG A 49 23.61 6.69 -28.50
C ARG A 49 23.35 5.57 -27.49
N TRP A 50 24.32 4.68 -27.27
CA TRP A 50 24.22 3.61 -26.27
C TRP A 50 24.17 4.16 -24.85
N ASP A 51 24.96 5.19 -24.54
CA ASP A 51 24.91 5.87 -23.25
C ASP A 51 23.49 6.41 -22.97
N ARG A 52 22.86 7.05 -23.96
CA ARG A 52 21.46 7.51 -23.82
C ARG A 52 20.47 6.36 -23.63
N GLN A 53 20.68 5.23 -24.29
CA GLN A 53 19.83 4.03 -24.10
C GLN A 53 20.01 3.46 -22.69
N ASN A 54 21.25 3.38 -22.20
CA ASN A 54 21.57 2.95 -20.84
C ASN A 54 21.01 3.90 -19.78
N ASP A 55 21.11 5.22 -19.99
CA ASP A 55 20.52 6.22 -19.11
C ASP A 55 19.00 6.06 -19.03
N ALA A 56 18.34 5.80 -20.15
CA ALA A 56 16.91 5.56 -20.18
C ALA A 56 16.54 4.27 -19.42
N LEU A 57 17.29 3.19 -19.61
CA LEU A 57 17.11 1.93 -18.88
C LEU A 57 17.32 2.14 -17.36
N SER A 58 18.36 2.86 -16.96
CA SER A 58 18.63 3.17 -15.55
C SER A 58 17.49 3.96 -14.90
N ARG A 59 16.91 4.93 -15.62
CA ARG A 59 15.74 5.67 -15.14
C ARG A 59 14.52 4.77 -14.99
N MET A 60 14.26 3.90 -15.96
CA MET A 60 13.15 2.93 -15.90
C MET A 60 13.32 1.96 -14.73
N GLN A 61 14.54 1.47 -14.49
CA GLN A 61 14.85 0.60 -13.35
C GLN A 61 14.52 1.28 -12.01
N LYS A 62 14.92 2.55 -11.83
CA LYS A 62 14.57 3.33 -10.62
C LYS A 62 13.06 3.47 -10.43
N GLU A 63 12.29 3.63 -11.51
CA GLU A 63 10.83 3.71 -11.44
C GLU A 63 10.16 2.36 -11.13
N ILE A 64 10.77 1.25 -11.55
CA ILE A 64 10.37 -0.10 -11.18
C ILE A 64 10.61 -0.31 -9.68
N GLU A 65 11.81 -0.01 -9.19
CA GLU A 65 12.19 -0.12 -7.77
C GLU A 65 11.24 0.66 -6.87
N LYS A 66 10.94 1.92 -7.19
CA LYS A 66 9.94 2.73 -6.46
C LYS A 66 8.57 2.04 -6.37
N THR A 67 8.16 1.37 -7.44
CA THR A 67 6.87 0.67 -7.49
C THR A 67 6.90 -0.60 -6.65
N GLN A 68 8.01 -1.34 -6.66
CA GLN A 68 8.23 -2.50 -5.79
C GLN A 68 8.20 -2.10 -4.32
N THR A 69 8.94 -1.06 -3.92
CA THR A 69 8.89 -0.54 -2.54
C THR A 69 7.48 -0.10 -2.14
N ALA A 70 6.73 0.53 -3.05
CA ALA A 70 5.34 0.90 -2.78
C ALA A 70 4.42 -0.33 -2.56
N ILE A 71 4.65 -1.42 -3.31
CA ILE A 71 3.96 -2.71 -3.10
C ILE A 71 4.32 -3.29 -1.73
N GLU A 72 5.60 -3.37 -1.40
CA GLU A 72 6.08 -3.90 -0.12
C GLU A 72 5.48 -3.14 1.07
N HIS A 73 5.42 -1.81 0.98
CA HIS A 73 4.81 -0.97 2.00
C HIS A 73 3.31 -1.26 2.16
N GLU A 74 2.59 -1.40 1.04
CA GLU A 74 1.15 -1.70 1.06
C GLU A 74 0.88 -3.10 1.61
N GLU A 75 1.66 -4.11 1.23
CA GLU A 75 1.55 -5.46 1.77
C GLU A 75 1.90 -5.50 3.27
N SER A 76 2.94 -4.76 3.69
CA SER A 76 3.30 -4.63 5.11
C SER A 76 2.17 -3.98 5.91
N ARG A 77 1.53 -2.95 5.36
CA ARG A 77 0.35 -2.29 5.95
C ARG A 77 -0.80 -3.28 6.13
N ILE A 78 -1.14 -4.04 5.09
CA ILE A 78 -2.19 -5.07 5.15
C ILE A 78 -1.84 -6.13 6.21
N ARG A 79 -0.62 -6.67 6.19
CA ARG A 79 -0.17 -7.65 7.20
C ARG A 79 -0.27 -7.13 8.64
N CYS A 80 0.03 -5.86 8.87
CA CYS A 80 -0.08 -5.23 10.18
C CYS A 80 -1.54 -5.14 10.65
N ILE A 81 -2.43 -4.74 9.74
CA ILE A 81 -3.88 -4.69 9.98
C ILE A 81 -4.40 -6.09 10.28
N ASP A 82 -4.10 -7.08 9.44
CA ASP A 82 -4.58 -8.46 9.60
C ASP A 82 -4.07 -9.09 10.89
N ARG A 83 -2.79 -8.89 11.24
CA ARG A 83 -2.23 -9.38 12.50
C ARG A 83 -3.00 -8.84 13.70
N ASN A 84 -3.28 -7.54 13.70
CA ASN A 84 -3.98 -6.92 14.81
C ASN A 84 -5.46 -7.31 14.84
N ARG A 85 -6.09 -7.46 13.67
CA ARG A 85 -7.45 -7.97 13.56
C ARG A 85 -7.56 -9.38 14.15
N ASN A 86 -6.62 -10.26 13.82
CA ASN A 86 -6.60 -11.64 14.34
C ASN A 86 -6.36 -11.71 15.86
N SER A 87 -5.85 -10.65 16.48
CA SER A 87 -5.67 -10.58 17.94
C SER A 87 -6.89 -9.99 18.68
N MET A 88 -7.90 -9.49 17.96
CA MET A 88 -9.13 -8.94 18.54
C MET A 88 -10.16 -10.06 18.82
N PRO A 89 -11.07 -9.85 19.78
CA PRO A 89 -12.23 -10.73 20.00
C PRO A 89 -13.12 -10.87 18.76
N GLU A 90 -13.84 -11.99 18.66
CA GLU A 90 -14.70 -12.33 17.51
C GLU A 90 -15.77 -11.25 17.27
N GLU A 91 -16.33 -10.68 18.33
CA GLU A 91 -17.36 -9.63 18.25
C GLU A 91 -16.86 -8.38 17.52
N ILE A 92 -15.58 -8.04 17.69
CA ILE A 92 -15.00 -6.91 16.96
C ILE A 92 -14.75 -7.30 15.50
N GLN A 93 -14.29 -8.53 15.25
CA GLN A 93 -13.99 -9.01 13.91
C GLN A 93 -15.26 -9.09 13.04
N GLU A 94 -16.39 -9.50 13.62
CA GLU A 94 -17.71 -9.50 12.98
C GLU A 94 -18.13 -8.08 12.58
N LEU A 95 -18.00 -7.12 13.49
CA LEU A 95 -18.31 -5.71 13.22
C LEU A 95 -17.34 -5.05 12.22
N ILE A 96 -16.19 -5.65 11.94
CA ILE A 96 -15.31 -5.18 10.86
C ILE A 96 -15.75 -5.79 9.53
N ASN A 97 -16.16 -7.06 9.54
CA ASN A 97 -16.64 -7.77 8.36
C ASN A 97 -17.95 -7.20 7.81
N ASP A 98 -18.88 -6.81 8.70
CA ASP A 98 -20.16 -6.21 8.33
C ASP A 98 -20.01 -4.75 7.82
N GLY A 99 -18.84 -4.14 8.02
CA GLY A 99 -18.55 -2.76 7.66
C GLY A 99 -19.01 -1.70 8.66
N THR A 100 -19.55 -2.10 9.82
CA THR A 100 -19.96 -1.20 10.91
C THR A 100 -18.75 -0.50 11.53
N LEU A 101 -17.62 -1.20 11.64
CA LEU A 101 -16.33 -0.69 12.10
C LEU A 101 -15.31 -0.66 10.97
N LYS A 102 -14.66 0.49 10.84
CA LYS A 102 -13.50 0.68 9.96
C LYS A 102 -12.22 0.74 10.79
N GLN A 103 -11.31 -0.19 10.57
CA GLN A 103 -9.98 -0.18 11.20
C GLN A 103 -9.08 0.91 10.62
N TRP A 104 -8.30 1.57 11.49
CA TRP A 104 -7.35 2.56 11.04
C TRP A 104 -6.06 1.93 10.52
N GLY A 105 -5.76 2.08 9.24
CA GLY A 105 -4.58 1.44 8.64
C GLY A 105 -3.21 1.83 9.23
N LYS A 106 -3.08 2.97 9.93
CA LYS A 106 -1.83 3.36 10.62
C LYS A 106 -1.75 2.80 12.05
N TYR A 107 -2.90 2.72 12.72
CA TYR A 107 -3.02 2.25 14.10
C TYR A 107 -4.19 1.26 14.18
N PRO A 108 -4.00 0.00 13.75
CA PRO A 108 -5.11 -0.94 13.53
C PRO A 108 -5.97 -1.22 14.78
N HIS A 109 -5.38 -1.05 15.97
CA HIS A 109 -6.07 -1.17 17.25
C HIS A 109 -7.10 -0.05 17.50
N ILE A 110 -7.14 0.97 16.64
CA ILE A 110 -8.11 2.06 16.64
C ILE A 110 -9.11 1.82 15.50
N MET A 111 -10.39 1.92 15.82
CA MET A 111 -11.50 1.69 14.91
C MET A 111 -12.48 2.87 14.94
N PHE A 112 -13.17 3.06 13.82
CA PHE A 112 -14.17 4.10 13.63
C PHE A 112 -15.51 3.46 13.32
N VAL A 113 -16.59 3.97 13.92
CA VAL A 113 -17.94 3.55 13.58
C VAL A 113 -18.36 4.25 12.29
N GLU A 114 -18.86 3.50 11.33
CA GLU A 114 -19.27 4.06 10.05
C GLU A 114 -20.36 5.13 10.23
N GLY A 115 -20.15 6.31 9.62
CA GLY A 115 -21.07 7.44 9.75
C GLY A 115 -21.04 8.17 11.10
N VAL A 116 -20.02 7.94 11.93
CA VAL A 116 -19.75 8.74 13.14
C VAL A 116 -18.44 9.48 12.97
N ASP A 117 -18.47 10.79 13.14
CA ASP A 117 -17.28 11.62 13.03
C ASP A 117 -16.50 11.67 14.35
N LYS A 118 -15.16 11.75 14.24
CA LYS A 118 -14.19 12.02 15.32
C LYS A 118 -14.02 10.94 16.39
N ALA A 119 -15.09 10.25 16.78
CA ALA A 119 -15.07 9.27 17.85
C ALA A 119 -14.32 7.99 17.45
N ARG A 120 -13.65 7.39 18.43
CA ARG A 120 -12.75 6.25 18.24
C ARG A 120 -13.09 5.16 19.23
N ILE A 121 -13.12 3.92 18.75
CA ILE A 121 -13.08 2.72 19.57
C ILE A 121 -11.65 2.21 19.55
N ILE A 122 -11.13 1.80 20.70
CA ILE A 122 -9.75 1.39 20.88
C ILE A 122 -9.74 0.01 21.53
N TRP A 123 -9.06 -0.94 20.90
CA TRP A 123 -8.73 -2.23 21.48
C TRP A 123 -7.40 -2.15 22.22
N ASP A 124 -7.40 -2.38 23.53
CA ASP A 124 -6.17 -2.55 24.32
C ASP A 124 -5.86 -4.05 24.43
N ASP A 125 -4.94 -4.50 23.59
CA ASP A 125 -4.55 -5.92 23.52
C ASP A 125 -3.87 -6.42 24.82
N LYS A 126 -3.27 -5.53 25.61
CA LYS A 126 -2.61 -5.91 26.88
C LYS A 126 -3.62 -6.10 28.00
N LYS A 127 -4.57 -5.16 28.10
CA LYS A 127 -5.62 -5.22 29.13
C LYS A 127 -6.81 -6.08 28.70
N LYS A 128 -6.85 -6.49 27.43
CA LYS A 128 -7.99 -7.18 26.80
C LYS A 128 -9.30 -6.43 27.00
N THR A 129 -9.25 -5.10 26.87
CA THR A 129 -10.40 -4.22 27.07
C THR A 129 -10.64 -3.31 25.88
N VAL A 130 -11.91 -2.96 25.68
CA VAL A 130 -12.35 -1.95 24.71
C VAL A 130 -12.50 -0.61 25.40
N MET A 131 -12.01 0.45 24.77
CA MET A 131 -12.10 1.83 25.27
C MET A 131 -12.62 2.75 24.17
N HIS A 132 -13.05 3.96 24.53
CA HIS A 132 -13.40 4.99 23.55
C HIS A 132 -12.63 6.30 23.76
N LYS A 133 -12.46 7.08 22.68
CA LYS A 133 -11.97 8.47 22.75
C LYS A 133 -12.79 9.39 21.85
N PHE A 134 -12.76 10.69 22.17
CA PHE A 134 -13.36 11.78 21.39
C PHE A 134 -14.88 11.73 21.20
N VAL A 135 -15.61 10.98 22.03
CA VAL A 135 -17.09 10.97 22.02
C VAL A 135 -17.67 12.36 22.33
N SER A 136 -17.02 13.14 23.19
CA SER A 136 -17.42 14.52 23.50
C SER A 136 -17.25 15.50 22.33
N SER A 137 -16.51 15.12 21.29
CA SER A 137 -16.27 15.97 20.12
C SER A 137 -17.35 15.85 19.04
N ILE A 138 -18.27 14.89 19.19
CA ILE A 138 -19.43 14.71 18.32
C ILE A 138 -20.46 15.80 18.63
N ALA A 139 -20.80 16.62 17.63
CA ALA A 139 -21.83 17.65 17.77
C ALA A 139 -23.24 17.10 17.53
N ASP A 140 -23.37 16.14 16.62
CA ASP A 140 -24.66 15.54 16.25
C ASP A 140 -25.12 14.47 17.25
N MET A 141 -26.40 14.54 17.62
CA MET A 141 -26.99 13.63 18.59
C MET A 141 -27.20 12.23 18.01
N GLU A 142 -27.56 12.12 16.73
CA GLU A 142 -27.80 10.83 16.08
C GLU A 142 -26.49 10.05 15.90
N GLN A 143 -25.40 10.72 15.47
CA GLN A 143 -24.06 10.14 15.47
C GLN A 143 -23.66 9.65 16.87
N ARG A 144 -23.94 10.43 17.92
CA ARG A 144 -23.59 10.05 19.30
C ARG A 144 -24.38 8.83 19.78
N LYS A 145 -25.69 8.76 19.46
CA LYS A 145 -26.52 7.57 19.77
C LYS A 145 -26.03 6.33 19.02
N LYS A 146 -25.71 6.48 17.74
CA LYS A 146 -25.16 5.39 16.91
C LYS A 146 -23.86 4.85 17.50
N PHE A 147 -22.93 5.74 17.83
CA PHE A 147 -21.67 5.37 18.48
C PHE A 147 -21.91 4.65 19.82
N ALA A 148 -22.75 5.23 20.69
CA ALA A 148 -23.04 4.67 22.00
C ALA A 148 -23.63 3.26 21.90
N ARG A 149 -24.54 3.03 20.95
CA ARG A 149 -25.12 1.69 20.72
C ARG A 149 -24.04 0.65 20.40
N VAL A 150 -23.15 0.95 19.45
CA VAL A 150 -22.08 0.04 19.04
C VAL A 150 -21.08 -0.18 20.19
N TYR A 151 -20.62 0.90 20.82
CA TYR A 151 -19.65 0.82 21.91
C TYR A 151 -20.20 0.07 23.13
N ASN A 152 -21.43 0.37 23.56
CA ASN A 152 -22.00 -0.26 24.75
C ASN A 152 -22.21 -1.76 24.55
N SER A 153 -22.58 -2.18 23.33
CA SER A 153 -22.66 -3.60 22.96
C SER A 153 -21.30 -4.28 23.13
N LEU A 154 -20.23 -3.68 22.59
CA LEU A 154 -18.87 -4.21 22.71
C LEU A 154 -18.37 -4.22 24.15
N ASN A 155 -18.59 -3.13 24.89
CA ASN A 155 -18.19 -3.00 26.28
C ASN A 155 -18.87 -4.07 27.15
N ALA A 156 -20.15 -4.35 26.92
CA ALA A 156 -20.88 -5.38 27.65
C ALA A 156 -20.41 -6.80 27.32
N SER A 157 -20.02 -7.08 26.07
CA SER A 157 -19.48 -8.39 25.69
C SER A 157 -18.07 -8.62 26.23
N ILE A 158 -17.20 -7.60 26.12
CA ILE A 158 -15.75 -7.78 26.25
C ILE A 158 -15.22 -7.33 27.62
N ASN A 159 -15.67 -6.20 28.18
CA ASN A 159 -15.13 -5.65 29.42
C ASN A 159 -15.80 -6.24 30.68
N LYS A 160 -16.05 -7.55 30.69
CA LYS A 160 -16.63 -8.26 31.83
C LYS A 160 -15.63 -8.49 32.96
#